data_AF-A0A821T0M8-F1
#
_entry.id   AF-A0A821T0M8-F1
#
_cell.length_a   1.000
_cell.length_b   1.000
_cell.length_c   1.000
_cell.angle_alpha   90.00
_cell.angle_beta   90.00
_cell.angle_gamma   90.00
#
_symmetry.space_group_name_H-M   'P 1'
#
loop_
_entity.id
_entity.type
_entity.pdbx_description
1 polymer ?
#
loop_
_entity_poly.entity_id
_entity_poly.type
_entity_poly.pdbx_seq_one_letter_code
_entity_poly.pdbx_strand_id
1 'polypeptide(L)' 'MVSLEETVKNIKPLIDDLDRMVWLAKRNSLEPDDGLTTNESAAIHLYTMQWSNPEKSLYIQLNRTLRNE' A
#
# COMPACT_ATOMS: atom_id res chain seq x y z
N MET A 1 -13.36 11.85 -2.21
CA MET A 1 -12.54 10.65 -1.92
C MET A 1 -11.08 11.06 -2.00
N VAL A 2 -10.24 10.62 -1.07
CA VAL A 2 -8.82 11.00 -1.02
C VAL A 2 -8.02 10.03 -1.89
N SER A 3 -6.90 10.45 -2.49
CA SER A 3 -6.04 9.55 -3.25
C SER A 3 -5.27 8.60 -2.34
N LEU A 4 -4.80 7.47 -2.88
CA LEU A 4 -3.90 6.57 -2.15
C LEU A 4 -2.63 7.31 -1.73
N GLU A 5 -2.08 8.17 -2.59
CA GLU A 5 -0.89 8.99 -2.30
C GLU A 5 -1.08 9.92 -1.09
N GLU A 6 -2.21 10.62 -1.02
CA GLU A 6 -2.48 11.52 0.11
C GLU A 6 -2.73 10.71 1.39
N THR A 7 -3.31 9.51 1.27
CA THR A 7 -3.56 8.61 2.41
C THR A 7 -2.24 8.13 3.04
N VAL A 8 -1.25 7.77 2.22
CA VAL A 8 0.03 7.25 2.73
C VAL A 8 1.05 8.34 3.07
N LYS A 9 0.74 9.61 2.80
CA LYS A 9 1.67 10.74 2.95
C LYS A 9 2.32 10.83 4.31
N ASN A 10 1.57 10.56 5.38
CA ASN A 10 2.06 10.65 6.76
C ASN A 10 2.97 9.48 7.16
N ILE A 11 2.83 8.32 6.50
CA ILE A 11 3.62 7.11 6.80
C ILE A 11 4.78 6.91 5.83
N LYS A 12 4.78 7.64 4.70
CA LYS A 12 5.85 7.64 3.70
C LYS A 12 7.26 7.81 4.27
N PRO A 13 7.52 8.68 5.26
CA PRO A 13 8.86 8.80 5.84
C PRO A 13 9.32 7.56 6.64
N LEU A 14 8.40 6.68 7.00
CA LEU A 14 8.65 5.51 7.86
C LEU A 14 8.85 4.22 7.06
N ILE A 15 8.48 4.21 5.78
CA ILE A 15 8.46 3.02 4.94
C ILE A 15 9.28 3.28 3.69
N ASP A 16 10.42 2.61 3.61
CA ASP A 16 11.31 2.64 2.45
C ASP A 16 10.56 2.24 1.17
N ASP A 17 10.91 2.87 0.04
CA ASP A 17 10.35 2.58 -1.29
C ASP A 17 8.82 2.74 -1.42
N LEU A 18 8.12 3.33 -0.44
CA LEU A 18 6.65 3.39 -0.44
C LEU A 18 6.06 4.03 -1.69
N ASP A 19 6.66 5.11 -2.22
CA ASP A 19 6.19 5.76 -3.45
C ASP A 19 6.17 4.80 -4.65
N ARG A 20 7.26 4.04 -4.81
CA ARG A 20 7.40 3.07 -5.89
C ARG A 20 6.36 1.97 -5.75
N MET A 21 6.12 1.53 -4.53
CA MET A 21 5.16 0.47 -4.25
C MET A 21 3.71 0.94 -4.42
N VAL A 22 3.39 2.17 -4.04
CA VAL A 22 2.10 2.83 -4.34
C VAL A 22 1.88 2.91 -5.84
N TRP A 23 2.89 3.34 -6.59
CA TRP A 23 2.82 3.40 -8.05
C TRP A 23 2.55 2.01 -8.66
N LEU A 24 3.25 0.98 -8.19
CA LEU A 24 3.08 -0.40 -8.67
C LEU A 24 1.68 -0.93 -8.33
N ALA A 25 1.20 -0.72 -7.11
CA ALA A 25 -0.12 -1.15 -6.67
C ALA A 25 -1.24 -0.51 -7.50
N LYS A 26 -1.13 0.79 -7.81
CA LYS A 26 -2.07 1.48 -8.69
C LYS A 26 -2.05 0.94 -10.11
N ARG A 27 -0.85 0.72 -10.67
CA ARG A 27 -0.68 0.14 -12.01
C ARG A 27 -1.33 -1.24 -12.11
N ASN A 28 -1.25 -2.05 -11.06
CA ASN A 28 -1.85 -3.38 -11.01
C ASN A 28 -3.35 -3.37 -10.66
N SER A 29 -3.96 -2.21 -10.47
CA SER A 29 -5.35 -2.04 -10.03
C SER A 29 -6.18 -1.14 -10.96
N LEU A 30 -5.77 -1.01 -12.22
CA LEU A 30 -6.43 -0.15 -13.22
C LEU A 30 -7.83 -0.65 -13.62
N GLU A 31 -8.09 -1.95 -13.49
CA GLU A 31 -9.37 -2.59 -13.76
C GLU A 31 -9.88 -3.25 -12.46
N PRO A 32 -10.42 -2.45 -11.51
CA PRO A 32 -10.93 -2.99 -10.26
C PRO A 32 -12.23 -3.78 -10.48
N ASP A 33 -12.44 -4.83 -9.69
CA ASP A 33 -13.68 -5.63 -9.66
C ASP A 33 -14.45 -5.39 -8.35
N ASP A 34 -15.57 -6.08 -8.15
CA ASP A 34 -16.37 -6.08 -6.91
C ASP A 34 -16.89 -4.70 -6.50
N GLY A 35 -17.03 -3.78 -7.45
CA GLY A 35 -17.48 -2.40 -7.21
C GLY A 35 -16.44 -1.52 -6.51
N LEU A 36 -15.18 -1.95 -6.42
CA LEU A 36 -14.10 -1.17 -5.83
C LEU A 36 -13.69 -0.02 -6.74
N THR A 37 -13.28 1.08 -6.13
CA THR A 37 -12.53 2.13 -6.84
C THR A 37 -11.08 1.68 -7.08
N THR A 38 -10.44 2.28 -8.07
CA THR A 38 -9.00 2.08 -8.32
C THR A 38 -8.15 2.31 -7.06
N ASN A 39 -8.52 3.30 -6.23
CA ASN A 39 -7.78 3.60 -4.99
C ASN A 39 -7.97 2.51 -3.93
N GLU A 40 -9.18 1.96 -3.78
CA GLU A 40 -9.45 0.88 -2.82
C GLU A 40 -8.75 -0.42 -3.26
N SER A 41 -8.88 -0.79 -4.53
CA SER A 41 -8.17 -1.95 -5.08
C SER A 41 -6.65 -1.78 -4.94
N ALA A 42 -6.10 -0.60 -5.23
CA ALA A 42 -4.69 -0.32 -5.04
C ALA A 42 -4.25 -0.36 -3.58
N ALA A 43 -5.09 0.06 -2.63
CA ALA A 43 -4.80 -0.04 -1.21
C ALA A 43 -4.70 -1.50 -0.74
N ILE A 44 -5.64 -2.35 -1.19
CA ILE A 44 -5.61 -3.80 -0.93
C ILE A 44 -4.35 -4.41 -1.57
N HIS A 45 -4.10 -4.09 -2.85
CA HIS A 45 -2.93 -4.60 -3.57
C HIS A 45 -1.62 -4.19 -2.88
N LEU A 46 -1.49 -2.93 -2.45
CA LEU A 46 -0.32 -2.44 -1.72
C LEU A 46 -0.07 -3.20 -0.41
N TYR A 47 -1.16 -3.58 0.27
CA TYR A 47 -1.10 -4.35 1.51
C TYR A 47 -0.77 -5.83 1.26
N THR A 48 -1.23 -6.44 0.16
CA THR A 48 -1.08 -7.90 -0.05
C THR A 48 0.05 -8.30 -0.99
N MET A 49 0.56 -7.40 -1.83
CA MET A 49 1.59 -7.75 -2.82
C MET A 49 2.93 -8.07 -2.16
N GLN A 50 3.72 -8.91 -2.84
CA GLN A 50 5.09 -9.21 -2.43
C GLN A 50 6.01 -8.04 -2.76
N TRP A 51 6.83 -7.65 -1.78
CA TRP A 51 7.89 -6.68 -1.96
C TRP A 51 9.23 -7.41 -2.10
N SER A 52 10.19 -6.81 -2.80
CA SER A 52 11.53 -7.40 -2.97
C SER A 52 12.22 -7.69 -1.64
N ASN A 53 11.96 -6.85 -0.62
CA ASN A 53 12.32 -7.12 0.76
C ASN A 53 11.03 -7.23 1.60
N PRO A 54 10.59 -8.45 1.98
CA PRO A 54 9.35 -8.66 2.72
C PRO A 54 9.30 -7.86 4.03
N GLU A 55 10.42 -7.75 4.75
CA GLU A 55 10.53 -7.05 6.04
C GLU A 55 10.22 -5.55 5.92
N LYS A 56 10.37 -4.97 4.72
CA LYS A 56 10.06 -3.57 4.43
C LYS A 56 8.65 -3.37 3.87
N SER A 57 7.89 -4.44 3.66
CA SER A 57 6.53 -4.34 3.12
C SER A 57 5.58 -3.59 4.04
N LEU A 58 4.61 -2.88 3.45
CA LEU A 58 3.58 -2.16 4.20
C LEU A 58 2.85 -3.08 5.19
N TYR A 59 2.51 -4.30 4.78
CA TYR A 59 1.86 -5.29 5.65
C TYR A 59 2.67 -5.60 6.91
N ILE A 60 3.95 -5.92 6.76
CA ILE A 60 4.79 -6.29 7.91
C ILE A 60 4.97 -5.08 8.83
N GLN A 61 5.32 -3.92 8.26
CA GLN A 61 5.58 -2.71 9.04
C GLN A 61 4.33 -2.26 9.81
N LEU A 62 3.18 -2.20 9.12
CA LEU A 62 1.92 -1.78 9.73
C LEU A 62 1.46 -2.75 10.82
N ASN A 63 1.52 -4.06 10.55
CA ASN A 63 1.07 -5.05 11.53
C ASN A 63 1.99 -5.15 12.75
N ARG A 64 3.31 -4.99 12.59
CA ARG A 64 4.23 -4.90 13.73
C ARG A 64 3.88 -3.72 14.63
N THR A 65 3.75 -2.52 14.04
CA THR A 65 3.40 -1.31 14.78
C THR A 65 2.05 -1.44 15.50
N LEU A 66 1.02 -1.97 14.82
CA LEU A 66 -0.32 -2.10 15.41
C LEU A 66 -0.42 -3.19 16.48
N ARG A 67 0.41 -4.23 16.40
CA ARG A 67 0.42 -5.34 17.36
C ARG A 67 1.24 -5.04 18.62
N ASN A 68 1.95 -3.92 18.69
CA ASN A 68 2.93 -3.62 19.74
C ASN A 68 3.95 -4.76 19.94
N GLU A 69 4.32 -5.46 18.85
CA GLU A 69 5.48 -6.36 18.84
C GLU A 69 6.78 -5.58 18.73
#